data_AF-A0A821J2C8-F1
#
_entry.id   AF-A0A821J2C8-F1
#
_cell.length_a   1.000
_cell.length_b   1.000
_cell.length_c   1.000
_cell.angle_alpha   90.00
_cell.angle_beta   90.00
_cell.angle_gamma   90.00
#
_symmetry.space_group_name_H-M   'P 1'
#
loop_
_entity.id
_entity.type
_entity.pdbx_description
1 polymer ?
#
loop_
_entity_poly.entity_id
_entity_poly.type
_entity_poly.pdbx_seq_one_letter_code
_entity_poly.pdbx_strand_id
1 'polypeptide(L)' 'MPLVSLEHAINPLVSLIPDVEQMTWIAKQNCNSPKDGLTMDESASIMLYTMEWEPYEKSFYVTLNNTL' A
#
# COMPACT_ATOMS: atom_id res chain seq x y z
N MET A 1 -5.00 18.54 5.47
CA MET A 1 -5.19 17.88 4.16
C MET A 1 -6.43 17.02 4.25
N PRO A 2 -7.28 16.95 3.21
CA PRO A 2 -8.41 16.04 3.21
C PRO A 2 -7.90 14.59 3.24
N LEU A 3 -8.59 13.73 3.99
CA LEU A 3 -8.36 12.29 3.91
C LEU A 3 -8.80 11.82 2.52
N VAL A 4 -7.94 11.08 1.83
CA VAL A 4 -8.21 10.50 0.50
C VAL A 4 -8.18 8.99 0.58
N SER A 5 -8.72 8.32 -0.44
CA SER A 5 -8.61 6.86 -0.51
C SER A 5 -7.17 6.43 -0.72
N LEU A 6 -6.85 5.18 -0.37
CA LEU A 6 -5.51 4.63 -0.58
C LEU A 6 -5.09 4.66 -2.06
N GLU A 7 -6.02 4.41 -2.98
CA GLU A 7 -5.78 4.52 -4.43
C GLU A 7 -5.38 5.93 -4.85
N HIS A 8 -6.04 6.95 -4.29
CA HIS A 8 -5.63 8.33 -4.56
C HIS A 8 -4.26 8.66 -3.98
N ALA A 9 -3.95 8.13 -2.80
CA ALA A 9 -2.68 8.38 -2.13
C ALA A 9 -1.48 7.77 -2.88
N ILE A 10 -1.66 6.63 -3.55
CA ILE A 10 -0.58 5.97 -4.30
C ILE A 10 -0.35 6.53 -5.71
N ASN A 11 -1.24 7.37 -6.24
CA ASN A 11 -1.10 7.93 -7.60
C ASN A 11 0.29 8.55 -7.89
N PRO A 12 0.91 9.32 -6.99
CA PRO A 12 2.25 9.85 -7.22
C PRO A 12 3.36 8.79 -7.24
N LEU A 13 3.08 7.59 -6.72
CA LEU A 13 4.04 6.48 -6.58
C LEU A 13 3.99 5.52 -7.76
N VAL A 14 2.95 5.56 -8.62
CA VAL A 14 2.77 4.62 -9.74
C VAL A 14 3.97 4.59 -10.69
N SER A 15 4.58 5.74 -10.96
CA SER A 15 5.78 5.81 -11.81
C SER A 15 7.05 5.30 -11.13
N LEU A 16 7.09 5.27 -9.80
CA LEU A 16 8.24 4.85 -9.01
C LEU A 16 8.17 3.35 -8.65
N ILE A 17 6.97 2.84 -8.41
CA ILE A 17 6.69 1.49 -7.93
C ILE A 17 5.69 0.86 -8.92
N PRO A 18 6.17 0.21 -10.00
CA PRO A 18 5.31 -0.23 -11.11
C PRO A 18 4.13 -1.12 -10.71
N ASP A 19 4.27 -1.90 -9.63
CA ASP A 19 3.25 -2.86 -9.18
C ASP A 19 2.36 -2.31 -8.04
N VAL A 20 2.51 -1.03 -7.67
CA VAL A 20 1.83 -0.46 -6.48
C VAL A 20 0.32 -0.50 -6.57
N GLU A 21 -0.27 -0.31 -7.75
CA GLU A 21 -1.74 -0.35 -7.91
C GLU A 21 -2.27 -1.76 -7.67
N GLN A 22 -1.64 -2.77 -8.28
CA GLN A 22 -2.01 -4.17 -8.09
C GLN A 22 -1.83 -4.59 -6.63
N MET A 23 -0.71 -4.22 -6.02
CA MET A 23 -0.41 -4.61 -4.64
C MET A 23 -1.32 -3.88 -3.65
N THR A 24 -1.71 -2.63 -3.94
CA THR A 24 -2.75 -1.90 -3.19
C THR A 24 -4.08 -2.63 -3.26
N TRP A 25 -4.47 -3.09 -4.44
CA TRP A 25 -5.69 -3.90 -4.59
C TRP A 25 -5.62 -5.19 -3.76
N ILE A 26 -4.49 -5.91 -3.80
CA ILE A 26 -4.27 -7.14 -3.00
C ILE A 26 -4.35 -6.82 -1.50
N ALA A 27 -3.69 -5.76 -1.03
CA ALA A 27 -3.73 -5.35 0.37
C ALA A 27 -5.17 -5.07 0.82
N LYS A 28 -5.95 -4.34 0.00
CA LYS A 28 -7.37 -4.05 0.31
C LYS A 28 -8.22 -5.31 0.39
N GLN A 29 -8.05 -6.27 -0.52
CA GLN A 29 -8.79 -7.55 -0.47
C GLN A 29 -8.51 -8.33 0.83
N ASN A 30 -7.31 -8.22 1.38
CA ASN A 30 -6.94 -8.86 2.63
C ASN A 30 -7.38 -8.07 3.88
N CYS A 31 -7.85 -6.83 3.73
CA CYS A 31 -8.31 -5.95 4.80
C CYS A 31 -9.84 -5.75 4.84
N ASN A 32 -10.62 -6.71 4.33
CA ASN A 32 -12.09 -6.63 4.28
C ASN A 32 -12.78 -6.52 5.66
N SER A 33 -12.09 -6.86 6.76
CA SER A 33 -12.60 -6.70 8.14
C SER A 33 -11.50 -6.11 9.04
N PRO A 34 -11.27 -4.78 8.96
CA PRO A 34 -10.22 -4.13 9.73
C PRO A 34 -10.53 -4.14 11.23
N LYS A 35 -9.49 -4.19 12.07
CA LYS A 35 -9.57 -4.21 13.53
C LYS A 35 -9.10 -2.87 14.12
N ASP A 36 -9.18 -2.75 15.44
CA ASP A 36 -8.57 -1.65 16.19
C ASP A 36 -9.09 -0.25 15.83
N GLY A 37 -10.32 -0.19 15.29
CA GLY A 37 -10.94 1.07 14.85
C GLY A 37 -10.39 1.63 13.55
N LEU A 38 -9.53 0.89 12.85
CA LEU A 38 -8.97 1.30 11.56
C LEU A 38 -10.03 1.23 10.46
N THR A 39 -9.94 2.16 9.53
CA THR A 39 -10.60 2.05 8.24
C THR A 39 -9.94 0.97 7.38
N MET A 40 -10.64 0.55 6.33
CA MET A 40 -10.11 -0.39 5.34
C MET A 40 -8.83 0.15 4.69
N ASP A 41 -8.81 1.44 4.34
CA ASP A 41 -7.66 2.07 3.69
C ASP A 41 -6.46 2.21 4.64
N GLU A 42 -6.68 2.51 5.92
CA GLU A 42 -5.59 2.54 6.91
C GLU A 42 -5.00 1.15 7.12
N SER A 43 -5.84 0.12 7.30
CA SER A 43 -5.37 -1.27 7.44
C SER A 43 -4.63 -1.74 6.19
N ALA A 44 -5.18 -1.44 5.00
CA ALA A 44 -4.55 -1.78 3.74
C ALA A 44 -3.22 -1.04 3.54
N SER A 45 -3.09 0.20 4.01
CA SER A 45 -1.82 0.95 3.91
C SER A 45 -0.71 0.34 4.75
N ILE A 46 -1.04 -0.13 5.97
CA ILE A 46 -0.12 -0.86 6.84
C ILE A 46 0.26 -2.18 6.16
N MET A 47 -0.74 -2.93 5.70
CA MET A 47 -0.50 -4.21 5.03
C MET A 47 0.35 -4.04 3.78
N LEU A 48 0.09 -3.04 2.93
CA LEU A 48 0.87 -2.75 1.73
C LEU A 48 2.35 -2.56 2.06
N TYR A 49 2.64 -1.90 3.18
CA TYR A 49 4.00 -1.66 3.67
C TYR A 49 4.65 -2.91 4.27
N THR A 50 3.88 -3.78 4.92
CA THR A 50 4.44 -4.93 5.67
C THR A 50 4.36 -6.27 4.96
N MET A 51 3.48 -6.41 3.96
CA MET A 51 3.27 -7.69 3.28
C MET A 51 4.48 -8.07 2.42
N GLU A 52 4.67 -9.36 2.20
CA GLU A 52 5.72 -9.87 1.32
C GLU A 52 5.37 -9.56 -0.13
N TRP A 53 6.38 -9.13 -0.89
CA TRP A 53 6.31 -8.94 -2.34
C TRP A 53 7.35 -9.84 -2.98
N GLU A 54 7.04 -10.36 -4.16
CA GLU A 54 7.97 -11.14 -4.95
C GLU A 54 8.25 -10.41 -6.27
N PRO A 55 9.51 -10.01 -6.53
CA PRO A 55 10.71 -10.17 -5.69
C PRO A 55 10.78 -9.15 -4.54
N TYR A 56 11.43 -9.53 -3.43
CA TYR A 56 11.54 -8.72 -2.20
C TYR A 56 12.12 -7.32 -2.44
N GLU A 57 13.10 -7.18 -3.33
CA GLU A 57 13.78 -5.92 -3.62
C GLU A 57 12.85 -4.88 -4.27
N LYS A 58 11.74 -5.34 -4.85
CA LYS A 58 10.69 -4.49 -5.42
C LYS A 58 9.53 -4.24 -4.47
N SER A 59 9.61 -4.72 -3.23
CA SER A 59 8.56 -4.49 -2.24
C SER A 59 8.33 -2.99 -2.01
N PHE A 60 7.11 -2.65 -1.58
CA PHE A 60 6.76 -1.27 -1.25
C PHE A 60 7.72 -0.68 -0.22
N TYR A 61 7.94 -1.41 0.88
CA TYR A 61 8.87 -1.04 1.95
C TYR A 61 10.28 -0.74 1.42
N VAL A 62 10.86 -1.66 0.64
CA VAL A 62 12.23 -1.52 0.14
C VAL A 62 12.33 -0.32 -0.80
N THR A 63 11.39 -0.19 -1.74
CA THR A 63 11.43 0.87 -2.75
C THR A 63 11.21 2.24 -2.13
N LEU A 64 10.24 2.36 -1.22
CA LEU A 64 9.91 3.61 -0.55
C LEU A 64 11.09 4.11 0.30
N ASN A 65 11.63 3.26 1.19
CA ASN A 65 12.70 3.64 2.11
C ASN A 65 14.05 3.90 1.43
N ASN A 66 14.24 3.41 0.20
CA ASN A 66 15.44 3.70 -0.58
C ASN A 66 15.33 4.99 -1.42
N THR A 67 14.11 5.51 -1.61
CA THR A 67 13.87 6.63 -2.54
C THR A 67 13.42 7.93 -1.86
N LEU A 68 12.74 7.82 -0.71
CA LEU A 68 12.15 8.94 0.04
C LEU A 68 12.74 9.03 1.44
#